data_AF-A0A443VPD1-F1
#
_entry.id   AF-A0A443VPD1-F1
#
_cell.length_a   1.000
_cell.length_b   1.000
_cell.length_c   1.000
_cell.angle_alpha   90.00
_cell.angle_beta   90.00
_cell.angle_gamma   90.00
#
_symmetry.space_group_name_H-M   'P 1'
#
loop_
_entity.id
_entity.type
_entity.pdbx_description
1 polymer ?
#
loop_
_entity_poly.entity_id
_entity_poly.type
_entity_poly.pdbx_seq_one_letter_code
_entity_poly.pdbx_strand_id
1 'polypeptide(L)' 'MTFTASDSWVVYSPNESAVSDSAGFWSNKFGWVPLDQATCFTTDEARDAVLPISVGHDARLVPWLEAQQFYG' A
#
# COMPACT_ATOMS: atom_id res chain seq x y z
N MET A 1 3.72 -18.63 14.09
CA MET A 1 3.05 -18.07 12.90
C MET A 1 4.09 -17.24 12.18
N THR A 2 4.74 -17.80 11.17
CA THR A 2 5.77 -17.11 10.38
C THR A 2 5.07 -16.32 9.29
N PHE A 3 4.96 -15.00 9.48
CA PHE A 3 4.48 -14.08 8.45
C PHE A 3 5.52 -14.09 7.33
N THR A 4 5.33 -14.91 6.31
CA THR A 4 6.16 -14.84 5.10
C THR A 4 5.84 -13.52 4.45
N ALA A 5 6.83 -12.62 4.30
CA ALA A 5 6.69 -11.31 3.67
C ALA A 5 6.01 -11.35 2.28
N SER A 6 5.95 -12.53 1.67
CA SER A 6 5.20 -12.85 0.45
C SER A 6 3.68 -12.70 0.58
N ASP A 7 3.12 -12.71 1.78
CA ASP A 7 1.66 -12.59 2.02
C ASP A 7 1.26 -11.17 2.45
N SER A 8 2.20 -10.23 2.48
CA SER A 8 1.96 -8.83 2.85
C SER A 8 1.66 -8.01 1.61
N TRP A 9 0.53 -7.33 1.61
CA TRP A 9 0.04 -6.46 0.54
C TRP A 9 -0.09 -5.04 1.07
N VAL A 10 0.24 -4.06 0.25
CA VAL A 10 0.03 -2.65 0.55
C VAL A 10 -0.75 -2.02 -0.60
N VAL A 11 -1.61 -1.07 -0.28
CA VAL A 11 -2.24 -0.26 -1.34
C VAL A 11 -1.24 0.81 -1.74
N TYR A 12 -0.95 0.88 -3.03
CA TYR A 12 -0.11 1.90 -3.63
C TYR A 12 -0.89 2.66 -4.69
N SER A 13 -0.75 3.98 -4.69
CA SER A 13 -1.24 4.88 -5.74
C SER A 13 -0.05 5.68 -6.29
N PRO A 14 0.29 5.52 -7.57
CA PRO A 14 1.37 6.29 -8.20
C PRO A 14 1.06 7.79 -8.25
N ASN A 15 -0.20 8.18 -8.40
CA ASN A 15 -0.59 9.58 -8.40
C ASN A 15 -0.38 10.21 -7.02
N GLU A 16 -0.75 9.53 -5.94
CA GLU A 16 -0.45 10.00 -4.58
C GLU A 16 1.05 10.05 -4.30
N SER A 17 1.80 9.07 -4.81
CA SER A 17 3.25 9.09 -4.70
C SER A 17 3.85 10.33 -5.39
N ALA A 18 3.30 10.72 -6.54
CA ALA A 18 3.74 11.91 -7.29
C ALA A 18 3.25 13.23 -6.68
N VAL A 19 2.05 13.25 -6.09
CA VAL A 19 1.42 14.47 -5.54
C VAL A 19 1.86 14.74 -4.10
N SER A 20 2.09 13.69 -3.32
CA SER A 20 2.25 13.76 -1.87
C SER A 20 3.65 13.31 -1.41
N ASP A 21 4.71 13.77 -2.08
CA ASP A 21 6.10 13.59 -1.66
C ASP A 21 6.46 12.13 -1.31
N SER A 22 6.20 11.20 -2.23
CA SER A 22 6.40 9.75 -2.04
C SER A 22 5.46 9.07 -1.03
N ALA A 23 4.44 9.76 -0.50
CA ALA A 23 3.37 9.16 0.31
C ALA A 23 2.31 8.45 -0.55
N GLY A 24 2.76 7.51 -1.38
CA GLY A 24 1.90 6.75 -2.29
C GLY A 24 1.18 5.57 -1.64
N PHE A 25 1.43 5.26 -0.36
CA PHE A 25 0.95 4.05 0.28
C PHE A 25 -0.18 4.31 1.25
N TRP A 26 -1.17 3.42 1.32
CA TRP A 26 -2.27 3.60 2.25
C TRP A 26 -1.96 3.06 3.65
N SER A 27 -2.43 3.78 4.66
CA SER A 27 -2.45 3.37 6.05
C SER A 27 -3.84 3.58 6.63
N ASN A 28 -4.41 2.55 7.23
CA ASN A 28 -5.78 2.59 7.74
C ASN A 28 -5.97 3.60 8.88
N LYS A 29 -4.87 4.04 9.52
CA LYS A 29 -4.88 5.03 10.61
C LYS A 29 -4.61 6.46 10.16
N PHE A 30 -3.81 6.64 9.12
CA PHE A 30 -3.25 7.94 8.76
C PHE A 30 -3.59 8.39 7.32
N GLY A 31 -4.15 7.51 6.49
CA GLY A 31 -4.41 7.76 5.08
C GLY A 31 -3.19 7.48 4.20
N TRP A 32 -2.92 8.34 3.21
CA TRP A 32 -1.77 8.20 2.32
C TRP A 32 -0.47 8.61 3.03
N VAL A 33 0.46 7.68 3.15
CA VAL A 33 1.72 7.77 3.89
C VAL A 33 2.84 7.09 3.09
N PRO A 34 4.12 7.33 3.41
CA PRO A 34 5.24 6.58 2.81
C PRO A 34 5.22 5.11 3.24
N LEU A 35 5.96 4.28 2.51
CA LEU A 35 6.02 2.82 2.71
C LEU A 35 6.32 2.41 4.16
N ASP A 36 7.19 3.16 4.85
CA ASP A 36 7.58 2.91 6.25
C ASP A 36 6.40 2.98 7.24
N GLN A 37 5.34 3.73 6.90
CA GLN A 37 4.15 3.90 7.73
C GLN A 37 2.90 3.23 7.13
N ALA A 38 3.05 2.56 5.99
CA ALA A 38 1.96 1.91 5.28
C ALA A 38 1.39 0.73 6.09
N THR A 39 0.08 0.51 5.98
CA THR A 39 -0.54 -0.68 6.58
C THR A 39 -0.35 -1.87 5.63
N CYS A 40 0.29 -2.92 6.12
CA CYS A 40 0.39 -4.20 5.42
C CYS A 40 -0.84 -5.05 5.71
N PHE A 41 -1.52 -5.47 4.67
CA PHE A 41 -2.67 -6.37 4.68
C PHE A 41 -2.19 -7.78 4.35
N THR A 42 -2.81 -8.79 4.95
CA THR A 42 -2.64 -10.18 4.50
C THR A 42 -3.33 -10.41 3.16
N THR A 43 -3.08 -11.53 2.47
CA THR A 43 -3.80 -11.85 1.22
C THR A 43 -5.33 -11.91 1.41
N ASP A 44 -5.79 -12.40 2.55
CA ASP A 44 -7.22 -12.47 2.89
C ASP A 44 -7.79 -11.07 3.13
N GLU A 45 -7.11 -10.27 3.96
CA GLU A 45 -7.52 -8.88 4.20
C GLU A 45 -7.44 -8.04 2.93
N ALA A 46 -6.44 -8.22 2.08
CA ALA A 46 -6.30 -7.49 0.82
C ALA A 46 -7.44 -7.79 -0.16
N ARG A 47 -7.99 -9.01 -0.11
CA ARG A 47 -9.14 -9.39 -0.94
C ARG A 47 -10.44 -8.72 -0.50
N ASP A 48 -10.61 -8.53 0.80
CA ASP A 48 -11.80 -7.87 1.37
C ASP A 48 -11.59 -6.36 1.56
N ALA A 49 -10.34 -5.90 1.55
CA ALA A 49 -9.96 -4.51 1.75
C ALA A 49 -10.55 -3.64 0.65
N VAL A 50 -11.41 -2.73 1.07
CA VAL A 50 -11.92 -1.68 0.20
C VAL A 50 -10.76 -0.77 -0.17
N LEU A 51 -10.46 -0.71 -1.47
CA LEU A 51 -9.44 0.20 -1.99
C LEU A 51 -9.85 1.65 -1.64
N PRO A 52 -8.98 2.42 -0.98
CA PRO A 52 -9.25 3.81 -0.68
C PRO A 52 -9.38 4.63 -1.97
N ILE A 53 -10.17 5.70 -1.89
CA ILE A 53 -10.24 6.70 -2.94
C ILE A 53 -8.85 7.36 -3.05
N SER A 54 -8.24 7.22 -4.22
CA SER A 54 -7.00 7.87 -4.64
C SER A 54 -7.29 8.98 -5.63
N VAL A 55 -6.38 9.95 -5.74
CA VAL A 55 -6.39 10.98 -6.78
C VAL A 55 -6.17 10.29 -8.13
N GLY A 56 -7.24 10.12 -8.89
CA GLY A 56 -7.24 9.42 -10.18
C GLY A 56 -7.85 8.01 -10.15
N HIS A 57 -8.22 7.50 -8.97
CA HIS A 57 -8.71 6.13 -8.78
C HIS A 57 -7.71 5.05 -9.24
N ASP A 58 -6.42 5.34 -9.12
CA ASP A 58 -5.32 4.45 -9.51
C ASP A 58 -4.75 3.62 -8.33
N ALA A 59 -5.47 3.58 -7.21
CA ALA A 59 -5.12 2.76 -6.06
C ALA A 59 -5.14 1.28 -6.41
N ARG A 60 -4.02 0.59 -6.21
CA ARG A 60 -3.86 -0.83 -6.47
C ARG A 60 -3.17 -1.53 -5.31
N LEU A 61 -3.58 -2.75 -5.03
CA LEU A 61 -2.87 -3.62 -4.10
C LEU A 61 -1.63 -4.17 -4.79
N VAL A 62 -0.48 -3.95 -4.16
CA VAL A 62 0.80 -4.48 -4.60
C VAL A 62 1.46 -5.26 -3.45
N PRO A 63 2.24 -6.30 -3.74
CA PRO A 63 2.99 -7.01 -2.71
C PRO A 63 3.95 -6.03 -2.01
N TRP A 64 3.98 -6.07 -0.67
CA TRP A 64 4.88 -5.22 0.13
C TRP A 64 6.35 -5.40 -0.28
N LEU A 65 6.75 -6.64 -0.61
CA LEU A 65 8.09 -6.93 -1.07
C LEU A 65 8.44 -6.20 -2.38
N GLU A 66 7.52 -6.21 -3.36
CA GLU A 66 7.70 -5.44 -4.61
C GLU A 66 7.69 -3.95 -4.33
N ALA A 67 6.78 -3.49 -3.46
CA ALA A 67 6.72 -2.10 -3.08
C ALA A 67 8.04 -1.59 -2.47
N GLN A 68 8.62 -2.36 -1.56
CA GLN A 68 9.91 -2.05 -0.94
C GLN A 68 11.06 -2.12 -1.95
N GLN A 69 10.99 -3.01 -2.94
CA GLN A 69 12.05 -3.14 -3.93
C GLN A 69 12.03 -2.04 -4.99
N PHE A 70 10.83 -1.58 -5.38
CA PHE A 70 10.66 -0.57 -6.43
C PHE A 70 10.57 0.87 -5.91
N TYR A 71 10.09 1.07 -4.67
CA TYR A 71 9.81 2.39 -4.10
C TYR A 71 10.44 2.63 -2.71
N GLY A 72 11.18 1.65 -2.18
CA GLY A 72 11.91 1.75 -0.90
C GLY A 72 13.31 2.31 -1.04
#